data_AF-A0A9E4G3H9-F1
#
_entry.id   AF-A0A9E4G3H9-F1
#
_cell.length_a   1.000
_cell.length_b   1.000
_cell.length_c   1.000
_cell.angle_alpha   90.00
_cell.angle_beta   90.00
_cell.angle_gamma   90.00
#
_symmetry.space_group_name_H-M   'P 1'
#
loop_
_entity.id
_entity.type
_entity.pdbx_description
1 polymer ?
#
loop_
_entity_poly.entity_id
_entity_poly.type
_entity_poly.pdbx_seq_one_letter_code
_entity_poly.pdbx_strand_id
1 'polypeptide(L)' 'MLKKLTLETPAGDALVDITQQVKDAVAESGIESGLCAIIVPHTTAGITLNSALDQATASD' A
#
# COMPACT_ATOMS: atom_id res chain seq x y z
N MET A 1 -8.43 13.65 -4.60
CA MET A 1 -7.00 14.00 -4.75
C MET A 1 -6.29 12.78 -5.31
N LEU A 2 -5.38 12.95 -6.27
CA LEU A 2 -4.52 11.87 -6.75
C LEU A 2 -3.10 12.10 -6.22
N LYS A 3 -2.57 11.16 -5.44
CA LYS A 3 -1.20 11.19 -4.91
C LYS A 3 -0.43 10.01 -5.48
N LYS A 4 0.79 10.26 -5.96
CA LYS A 4 1.71 9.20 -6.40
C LYS A 4 2.64 8.83 -5.26
N LEU A 5 2.72 7.55 -4.94
CA LEU A 5 3.72 6.96 -4.05
C LEU A 5 4.73 6.19 -4.91
N THR A 6 6.01 6.45 -4.70
CA THR A 6 7.10 5.69 -5.33
C THR A 6 7.63 4.70 -4.30
N LEU A 7 7.74 3.43 -4.68
CA LEU A 7 8.19 2.35 -3.82
C LEU A 7 9.45 1.73 -4.40
N GLU A 8 10.41 1.46 -3.54
CA GLU A 8 11.53 0.57 -3.86
C GLU A 8 11.19 -0.82 -3.35
N THR A 9 11.32 -1.82 -4.21
CA THR A 9 10.98 -3.22 -3.88
C THR A 9 12.24 -4.07 -3.88
N PRO A 10 12.32 -5.11 -3.01
CA PRO A 10 13.33 -6.14 -3.15
C PRO A 10 13.28 -6.82 -4.52
N ALA A 11 14.35 -7.54 -4.87
CA ALA A 11 14.36 -8.37 -6.07
C ALA A 11 13.47 -9.61 -5.90
N GLY A 12 12.76 -10.00 -6.97
CA GLY A 12 11.83 -11.12 -6.94
C GLY A 12 10.46 -10.75 -6.37
N ASP A 13 9.76 -11.75 -5.86
CA ASP A 13 8.43 -11.57 -5.27
C ASP A 13 8.57 -11.11 -3.81
N ALA A 14 7.87 -10.02 -3.46
CA ALA A 14 7.92 -9.45 -2.12
C ALA A 14 6.58 -8.81 -1.74
N LEU A 15 6.20 -8.94 -0.48
CA LEU A 15 5.13 -8.17 0.14
C LEU A 15 5.74 -6.98 0.86
N VAL A 16 5.43 -5.77 0.39
CA VAL A 16 5.90 -4.50 0.98
C VAL A 16 4.73 -3.83 1.68
N ASP A 17 4.87 -3.59 2.99
CA ASP A 17 3.87 -2.83 3.75
C ASP A 17 3.95 -1.34 3.39
N ILE A 18 2.82 -0.80 2.89
CA ILE A 18 2.67 0.60 2.50
C ILE A 18 1.68 1.36 3.39
N THR A 19 1.26 0.76 4.51
CA THR A 19 0.18 1.28 5.36
C THR A 19 0.49 2.69 5.87
N GLN A 20 1.73 2.95 6.27
CA GLN A 20 2.10 4.26 6.80
C GLN A 20 2.08 5.34 5.70
N GLN A 21 2.62 5.04 4.52
CA GLN A 21 2.63 5.95 3.38
C GLN A 21 1.21 6.31 2.92
N VAL A 22 0.27 5.35 2.98
CA VAL A 22 -1.15 5.60 2.69
C VAL A 22 -1.79 6.46 3.77
N LYS A 23 -1.52 6.20 5.06
CA LYS A 23 -2.01 7.03 6.17
C LYS A 23 -1.53 8.47 6.06
N ASP A 24 -0.26 8.67 5.74
CA ASP A 24 0.33 10.00 5.57
C ASP A 24 -0.34 10.72 4.39
N ALA A 25 -0.55 10.04 3.26
CA ALA A 25 -1.26 10.61 2.11
C ALA A 25 -2.73 10.98 2.42
N VAL A 26 -3.42 10.19 3.23
CA VAL A 26 -4.79 10.51 3.68
C VAL A 26 -4.78 11.71 4.63
N ALA A 27 -3.86 11.76 5.59
CA ALA A 27 -3.72 12.89 6.52
C ALA A 27 -3.40 14.21 5.78
N GLU A 28 -2.47 14.17 4.83
CA GLU A 28 -2.13 15.31 3.97
C GLU A 28 -3.32 15.81 3.13
N SER A 29 -4.27 14.93 2.81
CA SER A 29 -5.45 15.30 2.01
C SER A 29 -6.47 16.15 2.78
N GLY A 30 -6.44 16.11 4.12
CA GLY A 30 -7.42 16.79 4.98
C GLY A 30 -8.84 16.22 4.90
N ILE A 31 -9.04 15.07 4.24
CA ILE A 31 -10.36 14.43 4.09
C ILE A 31 -10.66 13.61 5.35
N GLU A 32 -11.75 13.94 6.04
CA GLU A 32 -12.17 13.25 7.27
C GLU A 32 -13.01 11.99 7.00
N SER A 33 -13.79 11.99 5.91
CA SER A 33 -14.67 10.86 5.55
C SER A 33 -14.80 10.73 4.04
N GLY A 34 -14.64 9.51 3.52
CA GLY A 34 -14.71 9.23 2.09
C GLY A 34 -14.09 7.87 1.74
N LEU A 35 -13.72 7.72 0.46
CA LEU A 35 -13.09 6.53 -0.08
C LEU A 35 -11.62 6.81 -0.42
N CYS A 36 -10.71 6.00 0.14
CA CYS A 36 -9.32 5.93 -0.31
C CYS A 36 -9.20 4.78 -1.32
N ALA A 37 -8.97 5.11 -2.59
CA ALA A 37 -8.73 4.12 -3.64
C ALA A 37 -7.23 4.03 -3.93
N ILE A 38 -6.69 2.82 -3.94
CA ILE A 38 -5.29 2.53 -4.25
C ILE A 38 -5.24 1.77 -5.57
N ILE A 39 -4.40 2.23 -6.49
CA ILE A 39 -4.19 1.60 -7.79
C ILE A 39 -2.70 1.40 -8.03
N VAL A 40 -2.34 0.21 -8.54
CA VAL A 40 -0.99 -0.09 -9.01
C VAL A 40 -1.01 -0.03 -10.55
N PRO A 41 -0.28 0.92 -11.17
CA PRO A 41 -0.24 1.07 -12.63
C PRO A 41 0.73 0.08 -13.29
N HIS A 42 0.86 -1.13 -12.74
CA HIS A 42 1.79 -2.16 -13.18
C HIS A 42 1.06 -3.49 -13.30
N THR A 43 1.40 -4.27 -14.32
CA THR A 43 0.75 -5.56 -14.59
C THR A 43 1.38 -6.72 -13.82
N THR A 44 2.56 -6.51 -13.23
CA THR A 44 3.34 -7.52 -12.49
C THR A 44 3.36 -7.28 -10.98
N ALA A 45 2.51 -6.37 -10.48
CA ALA A 45 2.37 -6.08 -9.06
C ALA A 45 0.89 -5.83 -8.74
N GLY A 46 0.53 -5.99 -7.47
CA GLY A 46 -0.84 -5.83 -7.01
C GLY A 46 -0.92 -5.15 -5.65
N ILE A 47 -2.15 -4.90 -5.21
CA ILE A 47 -2.46 -4.44 -3.86
C ILE A 47 -3.29 -5.53 -3.19
N THR A 48 -2.96 -5.82 -1.94
CA THR A 48 -3.75 -6.69 -1.08
C THR A 48 -3.86 -6.07 0.31
N LEU A 49 -4.89 -6.49 1.05
CA LEU A 49 -5.02 -6.24 2.47
C LEU A 49 -5.01 -7.61 3.15
N ASN A 50 -4.07 -7.83 4.05
CA ASN A 50 -3.92 -9.09 4.77
C ASN A 50 -3.56 -8.82 6.24
N SER A 51 -3.43 -9.87 7.04
CA SER A 51 -3.18 -9.78 8.48
C SER A 51 -1.82 -9.14 8.79
N ALA A 52 -1.83 -7.95 9.40
CA ALA A 52 -0.60 -7.31 9.88
C ALA A 52 -0.06 -7.93 11.19
N LEU A 53 -0.85 -8.78 11.84
CA LEU A 53 -0.49 -9.40 13.12
C LEU A 53 0.14 -10.78 12.96
N ASP A 54 -0.03 -11.38 11.79
CA ASP A 54 0.55 -12.67 11.48
C ASP A 54 1.90 -12.48 10.77
N GLN A 55 2.97 -12.91 11.43
CA GLN A 55 4.33 -12.79 10.90
C GLN A 55 4.57 -13.70 9.69
N ALA A 56 3.78 -14.77 9.54
CA ALA A 56 3.93 -15.74 8.46
C ALA A 56 3.29 -15.26 7.15
N THR A 57 2.41 -14.26 7.19
CA THR A 57 1.68 -13.72 6.03
C THR A 57 2.59 -13.31 4.86
N ALA A 58 3.82 -12.89 5.11
CA ALA A 58 4.76 -12.51 4.05
C ALA A 58 5.43 -13.70 3.34
N SER A 59 5.39 -14.88 3.96
CA SER A 59 6.16 -16.07 3.57
C SER A 59 5.33 -17.32 3.29
N ASP A 60 4.09 -17.36 3.76
CA ASP A 60 3.11 -18.42 3.49
C ASP A 60 2.58 -18.35 2.04
#